data_AF-A0A444UWJ4-F1
#
_entry.id   AF-A0A444UWJ4-F1
#
_cell.length_a   1.000
_cell.length_b   1.000
_cell.length_c   1.000
_cell.angle_alpha   90.00
_cell.angle_beta   90.00
_cell.angle_gamma   90.00
#
_symmetry.space_group_name_H-M   'P 1'
#
loop_
_entity.id
_entity.type
_entity.pdbx_description
1 polymer ?
#
loop_
_entity_poly.entity_id
_entity_poly.type
_entity_poly.pdbx_seq_one_letter_code
_entity_poly.pdbx_strand_id
1 'polypeptide(L)'
;MNDNSSRFGKYIQLRFQNSSVKSAKINEYLLEKSRVVHQDEGERNFHIFYCMLAGISAEDKEMYGLLDPDLYRYINGKYGSPEMVNKWSTKYNEVCNAMDMVGFEEQEQVDMKTILAGILSLGNIKFEPQETGILKATEQSNGWLKAAAGQFGVQEEELVKCLICTTSVTRGESIKRNHSQQQAEDARDSIAKVAYGRVFGWIVSKINELLAPNVDLNEEHQEIGMFLISQILCL
;
A
#
# COMPACT_ATOMS: atom_id res chain seq x y z
N MET A 1 4.68 -18.04 -16.06
CA MET A 1 4.02 -16.93 -15.34
C MET A 1 5.07 -15.88 -15.01
N ASN A 2 4.78 -14.61 -15.27
CA ASN A 2 5.74 -13.53 -15.07
C ASN A 2 5.77 -13.11 -13.59
N ASP A 3 6.62 -13.78 -12.81
CA ASP A 3 6.80 -13.59 -11.35
C ASP A 3 7.35 -12.20 -10.96
N ASN A 4 7.64 -11.32 -11.92
CA ASN A 4 8.25 -10.01 -11.69
C ASN A 4 7.71 -8.94 -12.65
N SER A 5 6.44 -9.06 -13.05
CA SER A 5 5.77 -8.02 -13.84
C SER A 5 5.59 -6.76 -12.99
N SER A 6 6.11 -5.62 -13.43
CA SER A 6 5.76 -4.34 -12.81
C SER A 6 4.28 -4.09 -13.08
N ARG A 7 3.45 -3.97 -12.03
CA ARG A 7 1.99 -3.77 -12.15
C ARG A 7 1.60 -2.29 -12.14
N PHE A 8 2.49 -1.48 -12.70
CA PHE A 8 2.32 -0.06 -12.98
C PHE A 8 3.20 0.28 -14.19
N GLY A 9 2.74 1.24 -15.00
CA GLY A 9 3.58 1.88 -16.01
C GLY A 9 4.49 2.89 -15.33
N LYS A 10 5.76 2.94 -15.73
CA LYS A 10 6.71 3.95 -15.25
C LYS A 10 7.36 4.65 -16.42
N TYR A 11 7.45 5.97 -16.33
CA TYR A 11 8.22 6.79 -17.24
C TYR A 11 9.37 7.40 -16.47
N ILE A 12 10.60 7.08 -16.84
CA ILE A 12 11.81 7.57 -16.17
C ILE A 12 12.47 8.57 -17.11
N GLN A 13 12.56 9.83 -16.71
CA GLN A 13 13.31 10.87 -17.38
C GLN A 13 14.66 11.01 -16.71
N LEU A 14 15.75 10.87 -17.45
CA LEU A 14 17.10 11.14 -17.01
C LEU A 14 17.55 12.47 -17.60
N ARG A 15 18.09 13.36 -16.76
CA ARG A 15 18.73 14.60 -17.22
C ARG A 15 20.23 14.45 -17.14
N PHE A 16 20.90 14.84 -18.22
CA PHE A 16 22.34 14.80 -18.37
C PHE A 16 22.93 16.20 -18.45
N GLN A 17 24.11 16.34 -17.87
CA GLN A 17 24.98 17.50 -18.04
C GLN A 17 26.40 16.98 -18.25
N ASN A 18 27.09 17.46 -19.29
CA ASN A 18 28.45 17.04 -19.62
C ASN A 18 28.62 15.51 -19.65
N SER A 19 27.67 14.81 -20.29
CA SER A 19 27.62 13.34 -20.40
C SER A 19 27.50 12.57 -19.08
N SER A 20 27.17 13.23 -17.97
CA SER A 20 26.91 12.62 -16.66
C SER A 20 25.45 12.81 -16.24
N VAL A 21 24.85 11.79 -15.62
CA VAL A 21 23.47 11.88 -15.09
C VAL A 21 23.45 12.85 -13.90
N LYS A 22 22.58 13.86 -13.96
CA LYS A 22 22.43 14.88 -12.90
C LYS A 22 21.17 14.72 -12.08
N SER A 23 20.09 14.26 -12.70
CA SER A 23 18.82 14.04 -12.01
C SER A 23 17.99 13.01 -12.75
N ALA A 24 17.08 12.39 -12.04
CA ALA A 24 16.06 11.54 -12.62
C ALA A 24 14.68 11.95 -12.13
N LYS A 25 13.66 11.78 -12.97
CA LYS A 25 12.26 11.95 -12.62
C LYS A 25 11.48 10.73 -13.06
N ILE A 26 10.66 10.20 -12.17
CA ILE A 26 9.81 9.04 -12.37
C ILE A 26 8.36 9.51 -12.38
N ASN A 27 7.62 9.22 -13.43
CA ASN A 27 6.17 9.35 -13.44
C ASN A 27 5.54 7.96 -13.43
N GLU A 28 4.66 7.71 -12.48
CA GLU A 28 3.88 6.50 -12.35
C GLU A 28 2.53 6.60 -13.06
N TYR A 29 2.12 5.49 -13.69
CA TYR A 29 0.85 5.37 -14.40
C TYR A 29 0.18 4.05 -14.06
N LEU A 30 -1.15 4.07 -13.91
CA LEU A 30 -2.00 2.88 -13.88
C LEU A 30 -1.55 1.82 -12.85
N LEU A 31 -1.30 2.24 -11.60
CA LEU A 31 -1.13 1.28 -10.51
C LEU A 31 -2.38 0.40 -10.39
N GLU A 32 -2.21 -0.91 -10.47
CA GLU A 32 -3.28 -1.91 -10.37
C GLU A 32 -3.79 -2.04 -8.92
N LYS A 33 -4.46 -1.00 -8.40
CA LYS A 33 -4.88 -0.92 -6.98
C LYS A 33 -5.81 -2.08 -6.58
N SER A 34 -6.62 -2.61 -7.50
CA SER A 34 -7.50 -3.76 -7.24
C SER A 34 -6.76 -4.98 -6.69
N ARG A 35 -5.50 -5.17 -7.11
CA ARG A 35 -4.64 -6.27 -6.67
C ARG A 35 -4.41 -6.30 -5.17
N VAL A 36 -4.52 -5.17 -4.48
CA VAL A 36 -4.38 -5.09 -3.01
C VAL A 36 -5.40 -5.99 -2.31
N VAL A 37 -6.63 -6.03 -2.83
CA VAL A 37 -7.77 -6.67 -2.14
C VAL A 37 -8.23 -7.97 -2.77
N HIS A 38 -7.87 -8.19 -4.04
CA HIS A 38 -8.27 -9.35 -4.82
C HIS A 38 -7.16 -9.74 -5.78
N GLN A 39 -6.87 -11.04 -5.88
CA GLN A 39 -5.89 -11.58 -6.81
C GLN A 39 -6.51 -12.74 -7.56
N ASP A 40 -6.27 -12.79 -8.87
CA ASP A 40 -6.73 -13.88 -9.73
C ASP A 40 -6.09 -15.21 -9.33
N GLU A 41 -6.65 -16.31 -9.84
CA GLU A 41 -6.14 -17.64 -9.61
C GLU A 41 -4.66 -17.75 -10.04
N GLY A 42 -3.83 -18.35 -9.19
CA GLY A 42 -2.39 -18.42 -9.41
C GLY A 42 -1.60 -17.13 -9.15
N GLU A 43 -2.24 -15.97 -8.98
CA GLU A 43 -1.53 -14.70 -8.74
C GLU A 43 -1.34 -14.38 -7.24
N ARG A 44 -0.30 -13.60 -6.93
CA ARG A 44 0.00 -13.09 -5.59
C ARG A 44 -0.31 -11.60 -5.49
N ASN A 45 -0.36 -11.11 -4.25
CA ASN A 45 -0.44 -9.68 -3.97
C ASN A 45 0.92 -9.00 -4.24
N PHE A 46 1.04 -7.70 -3.98
CA PHE A 46 2.29 -6.97 -4.09
C PHE A 46 3.38 -7.54 -3.17
N HIS A 47 4.59 -7.68 -3.70
CA HIS A 47 5.71 -8.31 -2.99
C HIS A 47 6.03 -7.66 -1.66
N ILE A 48 5.81 -6.36 -1.50
CA ILE A 48 6.13 -5.63 -0.26
C ILE A 48 5.43 -6.24 0.96
N PHE A 49 4.20 -6.75 0.83
CA PHE A 49 3.50 -7.40 1.94
C PHE A 49 4.22 -8.68 2.39
N TYR A 50 4.67 -9.50 1.44
CA TYR A 50 5.42 -10.72 1.72
C TYR A 50 6.82 -10.40 2.27
N CYS A 51 7.50 -9.39 1.71
CA CYS A 51 8.79 -8.92 2.18
C CYS A 51 8.70 -8.44 3.64
N MET A 52 7.70 -7.62 3.98
CA MET A 52 7.49 -7.15 5.36
C MET A 52 7.23 -8.30 6.33
N LEU A 53 6.33 -9.22 5.98
CA LEU A 53 6.00 -10.37 6.81
C LEU A 53 7.21 -11.32 7.00
N ALA A 54 8.11 -11.41 6.03
CA ALA A 54 9.28 -12.29 6.08
C ALA A 54 10.54 -11.63 6.67
N GLY A 55 10.72 -10.33 6.48
CA GLY A 55 11.97 -9.63 6.74
C GLY A 55 11.98 -8.76 7.98
N ILE A 56 10.82 -8.33 8.49
CA ILE A 56 10.74 -7.58 9.75
C ILE A 56 11.12 -8.49 10.93
N SER A 57 11.92 -7.96 11.86
CA SER A 57 12.32 -8.65 13.10
C SER A 57 11.09 -9.04 13.94
N ALA A 58 11.25 -9.99 14.85
CA ALA A 58 10.13 -10.42 15.69
C ALA A 58 9.66 -9.29 16.63
N GLU A 59 10.62 -8.50 17.11
CA GLU A 59 10.41 -7.35 17.98
C GLU A 59 9.65 -6.24 17.24
N ASP A 60 10.06 -5.90 16.02
CA ASP A 60 9.40 -4.85 15.23
C ASP A 60 8.02 -5.30 14.73
N LYS A 61 7.81 -6.60 14.50
CA LYS A 61 6.48 -7.13 14.15
C LYS A 61 5.45 -6.81 15.23
N GLU A 62 5.84 -6.85 16.51
CA GLU A 62 4.95 -6.45 17.60
C GLU A 62 4.60 -4.97 17.52
N MET A 63 5.58 -4.11 17.25
CA MET A 63 5.36 -2.66 17.04
C MET A 63 4.38 -2.39 15.89
N TYR A 64 4.50 -3.11 14.78
CA TYR A 64 3.58 -2.97 13.64
C TYR A 64 2.28 -3.76 13.80
N GLY A 65 2.09 -4.54 14.86
CA GLY A 65 0.92 -5.42 15.03
C GLY A 65 0.81 -6.49 13.93
N LEU A 66 1.94 -6.95 13.40
CA LEU A 66 2.00 -7.98 12.37
C LEU A 66 1.95 -9.38 13.00
N LEU A 67 0.97 -10.17 12.55
CA LEU A 67 0.73 -11.53 13.00
C LEU A 67 1.17 -12.54 11.92
N ASP A 68 0.75 -13.80 12.10
CA ASP A 68 1.02 -14.85 11.13
C ASP A 68 0.46 -14.50 9.73
N PRO A 69 1.26 -14.65 8.65
CA PRO A 69 0.85 -14.38 7.28
C PRO A 69 -0.48 -15.02 6.84
N ASP A 70 -0.79 -16.22 7.34
CA ASP A 70 -1.99 -16.97 6.95
C ASP A 70 -3.28 -16.38 7.55
N LEU A 71 -3.15 -15.50 8.57
CA LEU A 71 -4.28 -14.79 9.15
C LEU A 71 -4.76 -13.63 8.27
N TYR A 72 -3.96 -13.18 7.29
CA TYR A 72 -4.30 -12.02 6.47
C TYR A 72 -5.04 -12.40 5.19
N ARG A 73 -6.30 -11.96 5.10
CA ARG A 73 -7.16 -12.18 3.91
C ARG A 73 -6.48 -11.74 2.62
N TYR A 74 -5.77 -10.61 2.62
CA TYR A 74 -5.11 -10.07 1.44
C TYR A 74 -3.85 -10.83 1.00
N ILE A 75 -3.30 -11.72 1.84
CA ILE A 75 -2.22 -12.64 1.48
C ILE A 75 -2.78 -13.92 0.84
N ASN A 76 -4.04 -14.26 1.15
CA ASN A 76 -4.81 -15.35 0.57
C ASN A 76 -4.10 -16.72 0.69
N GLY A 77 -3.40 -16.96 1.80
CA GLY A 77 -2.66 -18.21 2.06
C GLY A 77 -1.51 -18.49 1.08
N LYS A 78 -1.10 -17.50 0.26
CA LYS A 78 -0.05 -17.66 -0.76
C LYS A 78 1.32 -17.16 -0.27
N TYR A 79 1.61 -17.29 1.01
CA TYR A 79 2.87 -16.83 1.60
C TYR A 79 4.10 -17.56 1.02
N GLY A 80 3.95 -18.87 0.75
CA GLY A 80 4.92 -19.68 0.01
C GLY A 80 5.69 -20.67 0.89
N SER A 81 6.57 -21.44 0.26
CA SER A 81 7.46 -22.40 0.94
C SER A 81 8.54 -21.68 1.77
N PRO A 82 9.21 -22.36 2.73
CA PRO A 82 10.31 -21.76 3.51
C PRO A 82 11.42 -21.13 2.65
N GLU A 83 11.75 -21.74 1.52
CA GLU A 83 12.71 -21.17 0.56
C GLU A 83 12.24 -19.83 -0.03
N MET A 84 10.94 -19.73 -0.33
CA MET A 84 10.33 -18.49 -0.82
C MET A 84 10.29 -17.42 0.27
N VAL A 85 10.03 -17.80 1.51
CA VAL A 85 10.10 -16.89 2.67
C VAL A 85 11.51 -16.31 2.84
N ASN A 86 12.55 -17.15 2.73
CA ASN A 86 13.93 -16.67 2.79
C ASN A 86 14.23 -15.65 1.67
N LYS A 87 13.73 -15.92 0.45
CA LYS A 87 13.85 -14.97 -0.68
C LYS A 87 13.13 -13.65 -0.40
N TRP A 88 11.96 -13.66 0.23
CA TRP A 88 11.25 -12.44 0.63
C TRP A 88 11.99 -11.67 1.72
N SER A 89 12.62 -12.37 2.67
CA SER A 89 13.46 -11.75 3.69
C SER A 89 14.69 -11.06 3.08
N THR A 90 15.39 -11.70 2.14
CA THR A 90 16.49 -11.05 1.40
C THR A 90 16.00 -9.82 0.64
N LYS A 91 14.89 -9.93 -0.09
CA LYS A 91 14.30 -8.80 -0.83
C LYS A 91 13.86 -7.65 0.10
N TYR A 92 13.41 -7.95 1.31
CA TYR A 92 13.09 -6.92 2.29
C TYR A 92 14.31 -6.10 2.68
N ASN A 93 15.44 -6.78 2.93
CA ASN A 93 16.70 -6.10 3.24
C ASN A 93 17.21 -5.26 2.06
N GLU A 94 17.09 -5.78 0.83
CA GLU A 94 17.39 -5.01 -0.39
C GLU A 94 16.54 -3.74 -0.49
N VAL A 95 15.24 -3.84 -0.19
CA VAL A 95 14.30 -2.70 -0.21
C VAL A 95 14.64 -1.67 0.87
N CYS A 96 14.98 -2.09 2.10
CA CYS A 96 15.41 -1.18 3.16
C CYS A 96 16.72 -0.48 2.79
N ASN A 97 17.73 -1.23 2.36
CA ASN A 97 19.00 -0.66 1.92
C ASN A 97 18.83 0.33 0.76
N ALA A 98 17.90 0.05 -0.17
CA ALA A 98 17.59 0.96 -1.27
C ALA A 98 16.93 2.26 -0.77
N MET A 99 16.03 2.17 0.21
CA MET A 99 15.43 3.36 0.84
C MET A 99 16.49 4.21 1.55
N ASP A 100 17.39 3.58 2.30
CA ASP A 100 18.50 4.27 2.98
C ASP A 100 19.44 4.96 1.98
N MET A 101 19.78 4.26 0.88
CA MET A 101 20.66 4.79 -0.16
C MET A 101 20.04 5.97 -0.91
N VAL A 102 18.72 5.95 -1.14
CA VAL A 102 18.00 7.07 -1.76
C VAL A 102 17.88 8.25 -0.80
N GLY A 103 17.89 8.00 0.51
CA GLY A 103 17.84 9.04 1.55
C GLY A 103 16.47 9.19 2.22
N PHE A 104 15.69 8.12 2.30
CA PHE A 104 14.48 8.10 3.14
C PHE A 104 14.84 8.17 4.62
N GLU A 105 14.13 9.01 5.38
CA GLU A 105 14.32 9.08 6.82
C GLU A 105 13.78 7.83 7.52
N GLU A 106 14.34 7.49 8.68
CA GLU A 106 13.90 6.32 9.45
C GLU A 106 12.41 6.40 9.79
N GLN A 107 11.94 7.57 10.23
CA GLN A 107 10.52 7.79 10.54
C GLN A 107 9.62 7.62 9.31
N GLU A 108 10.06 8.08 8.14
CA GLU A 108 9.32 7.92 6.88
C GLU A 108 9.16 6.43 6.51
N GLN A 109 10.19 5.62 6.75
CA GLN A 109 10.12 4.18 6.55
C GLN A 109 9.18 3.51 7.56
N VAL A 110 9.20 3.95 8.82
CA VAL A 110 8.30 3.46 9.88
C VAL A 110 6.85 3.79 9.53
N ASP A 111 6.56 5.02 9.11
CA ASP A 111 5.21 5.46 8.75
C ASP A 111 4.67 4.65 7.56
N MET A 112 5.50 4.45 6.53
CA MET A 112 5.14 3.61 5.38
C MET A 112 4.81 2.18 5.81
N LYS A 113 5.68 1.54 6.61
CA LYS A 113 5.48 0.17 7.12
C LYS A 113 4.20 0.10 7.97
N THR A 114 3.93 1.13 8.77
CA THR A 114 2.74 1.21 9.62
C THR A 114 1.46 1.25 8.78
N ILE A 115 1.40 2.08 7.74
CA ILE A 115 0.24 2.15 6.84
C ILE A 115 0.04 0.83 6.08
N LEU A 116 1.13 0.19 5.63
CA LEU A 116 1.06 -1.12 4.95
C LEU A 116 0.55 -2.24 5.88
N ALA A 117 0.96 -2.24 7.15
CA ALA A 117 0.39 -3.13 8.17
C ALA A 117 -1.09 -2.82 8.43
N GLY A 118 -1.46 -1.53 8.46
CA GLY A 118 -2.83 -1.02 8.49
C GLY A 118 -3.73 -1.63 7.43
N ILE A 119 -3.24 -1.67 6.19
CA ILE A 119 -3.97 -2.26 5.05
C ILE A 119 -4.21 -3.75 5.27
N LEU A 120 -3.23 -4.50 5.78
CA LEU A 120 -3.38 -5.92 6.06
C LEU A 120 -4.42 -6.17 7.16
N SER A 121 -4.34 -5.44 8.28
CA SER A 121 -5.31 -5.52 9.38
C SER A 121 -6.73 -5.18 8.92
N LEU A 122 -6.86 -4.10 8.14
CA LEU A 122 -8.14 -3.62 7.63
C LEU A 122 -8.87 -4.72 6.84
N GLY A 123 -8.14 -5.49 6.03
CA GLY A 123 -8.70 -6.57 5.20
C GLY A 123 -9.38 -7.69 5.97
N ASN A 124 -9.05 -7.86 7.25
CA ASN A 124 -9.60 -8.91 8.11
C ASN A 124 -10.89 -8.51 8.82
N ILE A 125 -11.30 -7.24 8.75
CA ILE A 125 -12.55 -6.78 9.36
C ILE A 125 -13.74 -7.39 8.62
N LYS A 126 -14.58 -8.10 9.37
CA LYS A 126 -15.85 -8.67 8.94
C LYS A 126 -17.00 -7.95 9.63
N PHE A 127 -18.15 -7.92 8.97
CA PHE A 127 -19.35 -7.23 9.43
C PHE A 127 -20.49 -8.22 9.62
N GLU A 128 -21.32 -7.98 10.64
CA GLU A 128 -22.56 -8.73 10.88
C GLU A 128 -23.73 -7.77 11.16
N PRO A 129 -24.95 -8.13 10.75
CA PRO A 129 -26.14 -7.32 11.03
C PRO A 129 -26.53 -7.42 12.52
N GLN A 130 -26.91 -6.28 13.11
CA GLN A 130 -27.58 -6.25 14.41
C GLN A 130 -29.11 -6.38 14.25
N GLU A 131 -29.81 -6.63 15.37
CA GLU A 131 -31.28 -6.62 15.44
C GLU A 131 -31.89 -5.28 14.97
N THR A 132 -31.15 -4.18 15.13
CA THR A 132 -31.53 -2.83 14.68
C THR A 132 -31.40 -2.63 13.16
N GLY A 133 -30.85 -3.61 12.43
CA GLY A 133 -30.53 -3.52 11.01
C GLY A 133 -29.24 -2.74 10.69
N ILE A 134 -28.55 -2.22 11.71
CA ILE A 134 -27.25 -1.56 11.56
C ILE A 134 -26.15 -2.61 11.61
N LEU A 135 -25.15 -2.50 10.74
CA LEU A 135 -23.98 -3.38 10.79
C LEU A 135 -23.08 -3.05 11.97
N LYS A 136 -22.45 -4.07 12.54
CA LYS A 136 -21.30 -3.94 13.43
C LYS A 136 -20.14 -4.78 12.93
N ALA A 137 -18.92 -4.44 13.35
CA ALA A 137 -17.81 -5.35 13.24
C ALA A 137 -18.08 -6.61 14.10
N THR A 138 -17.70 -7.78 13.61
CA THR A 138 -17.82 -9.02 14.39
C THR A 138 -16.88 -8.98 15.60
N GLU A 139 -17.16 -9.76 16.65
CA GLU A 139 -16.29 -9.80 17.83
C GLU A 139 -14.85 -10.23 17.50
N GLN A 140 -14.70 -11.16 16.54
CA GLN A 140 -13.42 -11.60 16.00
C GLN A 140 -12.67 -10.48 15.24
N SER A 141 -13.38 -9.46 14.79
CA SER A 141 -12.83 -8.31 14.05
C SER A 141 -12.38 -7.17 14.96
N ASN A 142 -12.74 -7.16 16.25
CA ASN A 142 -12.41 -6.06 17.16
C ASN A 142 -10.90 -5.84 17.29
N GLY A 143 -10.11 -6.93 17.36
CA GLY A 143 -8.65 -6.83 17.37
C GLY A 143 -8.08 -6.22 16.09
N TRP A 144 -8.60 -6.64 14.93
CA TRP A 144 -8.18 -6.12 13.62
C TRP A 144 -8.59 -4.67 13.40
N LEU A 145 -9.77 -4.30 13.87
CA LEU A 145 -10.26 -2.93 13.84
C LEU A 145 -9.37 -2.00 14.67
N LYS A 146 -9.07 -2.40 15.91
CA LYS A 146 -8.18 -1.66 16.80
C LYS A 146 -6.79 -1.50 16.20
N ALA A 147 -6.23 -2.57 15.64
CA ALA A 147 -4.95 -2.53 14.94
C ALA A 147 -4.99 -1.54 13.76
N ALA A 148 -5.97 -1.68 12.86
CA ALA A 148 -6.11 -0.82 11.69
C ALA A 148 -6.31 0.66 12.06
N ALA A 149 -7.11 0.95 13.09
CA ALA A 149 -7.34 2.29 13.60
C ALA A 149 -6.04 2.92 14.14
N GLY A 150 -5.30 2.17 14.97
CA GLY A 150 -4.00 2.61 15.49
C GLY A 150 -2.97 2.85 14.38
N GLN A 151 -2.89 1.94 13.41
CA GLN A 151 -1.97 2.02 12.27
C GLN A 151 -2.27 3.21 11.32
N PHE A 152 -3.55 3.58 11.17
CA PHE A 152 -3.94 4.77 10.40
C PHE A 152 -3.99 6.06 11.23
N GLY A 153 -3.76 5.98 12.54
CA GLY A 153 -3.82 7.14 13.44
C GLY A 153 -5.24 7.73 13.58
N VAL A 154 -6.27 6.90 13.50
CA VAL A 154 -7.68 7.30 13.61
C VAL A 154 -8.36 6.64 14.81
N GLN A 155 -9.48 7.19 15.25
CA GLN A 155 -10.29 6.59 16.30
C GLN A 155 -11.05 5.37 15.78
N GLU A 156 -11.17 4.31 16.60
CA GLU A 156 -11.84 3.06 16.25
C GLU A 156 -13.30 3.33 15.84
N GLU A 157 -14.01 4.19 16.56
CA GLU A 157 -15.41 4.52 16.32
C GLU A 157 -15.61 5.23 14.97
N GLU A 158 -14.70 6.13 14.62
CA GLU A 158 -14.77 6.84 13.33
C GLU A 158 -14.43 5.92 12.17
N LEU A 159 -13.45 5.00 12.33
CA LEU A 159 -13.14 3.99 11.33
C LEU A 159 -14.35 3.07 11.08
N VAL A 160 -14.96 2.52 12.13
CA VAL A 160 -16.17 1.68 11.99
C VAL A 160 -17.28 2.44 11.30
N LYS A 161 -17.55 3.67 11.74
CA LYS A 161 -18.59 4.52 11.17
C LYS A 161 -18.38 4.76 9.68
N CYS A 162 -17.15 5.00 9.24
CA CYS A 162 -16.82 5.13 7.81
C CYS A 162 -17.05 3.84 7.01
N LEU A 163 -16.87 2.68 7.65
CA LEU A 163 -17.08 1.37 7.02
C LEU A 163 -18.58 1.02 6.90
N ILE A 164 -19.38 1.33 7.91
CA ILE A 164 -20.78 0.89 8.00
C ILE A 164 -21.81 1.91 7.50
N CYS A 165 -21.41 3.17 7.26
CA CYS A 165 -22.34 4.19 6.76
C CYS A 165 -21.63 5.28 5.96
N THR A 166 -22.40 5.90 5.06
CA THR A 166 -22.00 7.14 4.38
C THR A 166 -22.77 8.30 4.97
N THR A 167 -22.07 9.41 5.25
CA THR A 167 -22.68 10.67 5.69
C THR A 167 -22.46 11.71 4.60
N SER A 168 -23.55 12.24 4.04
CA SER A 168 -23.52 13.26 2.99
C SER A 168 -24.19 14.53 3.48
N VAL A 169 -23.51 15.67 3.39
CA VAL A 169 -24.07 16.97 3.75
C VAL A 169 -24.63 17.63 2.49
N THR A 170 -25.94 17.85 2.44
CA THR A 170 -26.62 18.53 1.33
C THR A 170 -27.43 19.69 1.89
N ARG A 171 -27.14 20.92 1.43
CA ARG A 171 -27.83 22.16 1.87
C ARG A 171 -27.82 22.37 3.39
N GLY A 172 -26.76 21.95 4.08
CA GLY A 172 -26.62 22.07 5.54
C GLY A 172 -27.25 20.93 6.34
N GLU A 173 -27.99 20.02 5.71
CA GLU A 173 -28.54 18.82 6.34
C GLU A 173 -27.60 17.63 6.15
N SER A 174 -27.34 16.90 7.25
CA SER A 174 -26.51 15.69 7.25
C SER A 174 -27.38 14.45 7.06
N ILE A 175 -27.30 13.82 5.88
CA ILE A 175 -28.01 12.58 5.57
C ILE A 175 -27.08 11.40 5.83
N LYS A 176 -27.47 10.54 6.79
CA LYS A 176 -26.74 9.30 7.11
C LYS A 176 -27.43 8.11 6.45
N ARG A 177 -26.67 7.34 5.65
CA ARG A 177 -27.15 6.11 5.02
C ARG A 177 -26.31 4.93 5.47
N ASN A 178 -26.95 3.95 6.12
CA ASN A 178 -26.29 2.71 6.55
C ASN A 178 -26.01 1.81 5.34
N HIS A 179 -24.89 1.10 5.39
CA HIS A 179 -24.44 0.16 4.37
C HIS A 179 -25.09 -1.21 4.56
N SER A 180 -25.33 -1.92 3.45
CA SER A 180 -25.47 -3.37 3.48
C SER A 180 -24.11 -4.04 3.74
N GLN A 181 -24.09 -5.33 4.09
CA GLN A 181 -22.84 -6.04 4.36
C GLN A 181 -21.87 -5.93 3.18
N GLN A 182 -22.34 -6.14 1.95
CA GLN A 182 -21.54 -6.00 0.75
C GLN A 182 -20.97 -4.57 0.61
N GLN A 183 -21.78 -3.53 0.87
CA GLN A 183 -21.32 -2.15 0.80
C GLN A 183 -20.25 -1.82 1.84
N ALA A 184 -20.31 -2.42 3.03
CA ALA A 184 -19.27 -2.27 4.04
C ALA A 184 -17.96 -2.97 3.65
N GLU A 185 -18.06 -4.16 3.05
CA GLU A 185 -16.91 -4.88 2.48
C GLU A 185 -16.27 -4.11 1.32
N ASP A 186 -17.08 -3.53 0.43
CA ASP A 186 -16.62 -2.69 -0.67
C ASP A 186 -15.97 -1.40 -0.15
N ALA A 187 -16.51 -0.81 0.92
CA ALA A 187 -15.93 0.37 1.58
C ALA A 187 -14.56 0.06 2.20
N ARG A 188 -14.45 -1.04 2.95
CA ARG A 188 -13.18 -1.57 3.50
C ARG A 188 -12.14 -1.72 2.38
N ASP A 189 -12.52 -2.45 1.33
CA ASP A 189 -11.61 -2.74 0.22
C ASP A 189 -11.26 -1.46 -0.58
N SER A 190 -12.15 -0.48 -0.63
CA SER A 190 -11.87 0.83 -1.25
C SER A 190 -10.86 1.64 -0.42
N ILE A 191 -10.98 1.65 0.90
CA ILE A 191 -10.00 2.30 1.78
C ILE A 191 -8.63 1.67 1.61
N ALA A 192 -8.53 0.33 1.59
CA ALA A 192 -7.27 -0.38 1.35
C ALA A 192 -6.60 0.02 0.01
N LYS A 193 -7.38 0.06 -1.08
CA LYS A 193 -6.91 0.51 -2.41
C LYS A 193 -6.40 1.94 -2.40
N VAL A 194 -7.12 2.84 -1.72
CA VAL A 194 -6.77 4.26 -1.64
C VAL A 194 -5.52 4.45 -0.80
N ALA A 195 -5.43 3.82 0.37
CA ALA A 195 -4.27 3.90 1.27
C ALA A 195 -3.00 3.40 0.55
N TYR A 196 -3.06 2.23 -0.08
CA TYR A 196 -1.93 1.70 -0.84
C TYR A 196 -1.52 2.62 -1.99
N GLY A 197 -2.50 3.14 -2.75
CA GLY A 197 -2.23 4.07 -3.84
C GLY A 197 -1.62 5.39 -3.37
N ARG A 198 -2.00 5.89 -2.19
CA ARG A 198 -1.43 7.09 -1.57
C ARG A 198 0.02 6.86 -1.11
N VAL A 199 0.28 5.75 -0.44
CA VAL A 199 1.65 5.35 -0.06
C VAL A 199 2.53 5.25 -1.30
N PHE A 200 2.07 4.55 -2.33
CA PHE A 200 2.83 4.40 -3.57
C PHE A 200 3.14 5.74 -4.25
N GLY A 201 2.14 6.60 -4.43
CA GLY A 201 2.34 7.92 -5.04
C GLY A 201 3.26 8.81 -4.20
N TRP A 202 3.15 8.74 -2.86
CA TRP A 202 4.06 9.45 -1.97
C TRP A 202 5.51 8.97 -2.10
N ILE A 203 5.75 7.65 -2.15
CA ILE A 203 7.09 7.08 -2.38
C ILE A 203 7.69 7.63 -3.69
N VAL A 204 6.90 7.64 -4.77
CA VAL A 204 7.39 8.16 -6.07
C VAL A 204 7.67 9.66 -6.01
N SER A 205 6.82 10.45 -5.35
CA SER A 205 7.08 11.88 -5.11
C SER A 205 8.37 12.09 -4.32
N LYS A 206 8.56 11.34 -3.23
CA LYS A 206 9.75 11.44 -2.39
C LYS A 206 11.03 11.06 -3.15
N ILE A 207 11.00 10.00 -3.94
CA ILE A 207 12.12 9.63 -4.82
C ILE A 207 12.41 10.77 -5.80
N ASN A 208 11.39 11.38 -6.41
CA ASN A 208 11.59 12.50 -7.33
C ASN A 208 12.19 13.73 -6.65
N GLU A 209 11.79 14.01 -5.41
CA GLU A 209 12.34 15.10 -4.61
C GLU A 209 13.81 14.85 -4.28
N LEU A 210 14.16 13.62 -3.88
CA LEU A 210 15.53 13.23 -3.53
C LEU A 210 16.46 13.13 -4.76
N LEU A 211 15.91 12.84 -5.94
CA LEU A 211 16.64 12.79 -7.22
C LEU A 211 16.61 14.13 -7.98
N ALA A 212 15.94 15.15 -7.44
CA ALA A 212 15.87 16.47 -8.06
C ALA A 212 17.26 17.12 -8.09
N PRO A 213 17.61 17.86 -9.17
CA PRO A 213 18.89 18.54 -9.23
C PRO A 213 18.92 19.68 -8.21
N ASN A 214 20.05 19.90 -7.55
CA ASN A 214 20.37 21.18 -6.91
C ASN A 214 20.57 22.19 -8.04
N VAL A 215 19.57 23.02 -8.30
CA VAL A 215 19.49 23.82 -9.53
C VAL A 215 20.42 25.05 -9.46
N ASP A 216 21.32 25.17 -10.44
CA ASP A 216 21.69 26.45 -11.05
C ASP A 216 20.80 26.66 -12.28
N LEU A 217 20.02 27.74 -12.30
CA LEU A 217 18.91 27.98 -13.25
C LEU A 217 19.35 28.33 -14.69
N ASN A 218 20.64 28.27 -15.00
CA ASN A 218 21.24 28.89 -16.19
C ASN A 218 21.91 27.93 -17.20
N GLU A 219 21.72 26.62 -17.09
CA GLU A 219 22.43 25.66 -17.95
C GLU A 219 21.51 24.82 -18.84
N GLU A 220 21.94 24.59 -20.09
CA GLU A 220 21.26 23.67 -21.01
C GLU A 220 21.42 22.21 -20.51
N HIS A 221 20.31 21.49 -20.40
CA HIS A 221 20.28 20.09 -20.02
C HIS A 221 19.77 19.22 -21.17
N GLN A 222 20.41 18.07 -21.38
CA GLN A 222 19.89 17.04 -22.29
C GLN A 222 18.98 16.09 -21.51
N GLU A 223 17.79 15.79 -22.03
CA GLU A 223 16.83 14.88 -21.40
C GLU A 223 16.65 13.60 -22.23
N ILE A 224 16.68 12.44 -21.57
CA ILE A 224 16.32 11.15 -22.16
C ILE A 224 15.16 10.58 -21.37
N GLY A 225 14.02 10.35 -22.04
CA GLY A 225 12.85 9.70 -21.45
C GLY A 225 12.80 8.21 -21.81
N MET A 226 12.72 7.36 -20.79
CA MET A 226 12.49 5.92 -20.93
C MET A 226 11.06 5.60 -20.49
N PHE A 227 10.24 5.09 -21.41
CA PHE A 227 8.91 4.59 -21.07
C PHE A 227 8.96 3.08 -20.88
N LEU A 228 8.66 2.64 -19.66
CA LEU A 228 8.60 1.23 -19.28
C LEU A 228 7.15 0.93 -18.90
N ILE A 229 6.37 0.50 -19.88
CA ILE A 229 5.04 -0.05 -19.64
C ILE A 229 5.24 -1.53 -19.39
N SER A 230 4.94 -1.98 -18.18
CA SER A 230 4.98 -3.41 -17.88
C SER A 230 3.61 -4.08 -18.05
N GLN A 231 2.71 -3.41 -18.78
CA GLN A 231 1.49 -3.97 -19.38
C GLN A 231 1.18 -3.25 -20.71
N ILE A 232 1.89 -3.59 -21.78
CA ILE A 232 1.25 -3.70 -23.10
C ILE A 232 1.44 -5.15 -23.51
N LEU A 233 0.32 -5.85 -23.67
CA LEU A 233 0.15 -7.28 -23.95
C LEU A 233 0.20 -8.20 -22.71
N CYS A 234 -0.88 -8.17 -21.94
CA CYS A 234 -1.54 -9.44 -21.59
C CYS A 234 -2.28 -9.93 -22.85
N LEU A 235 -1.64 -10.83 -23.60
CA LEU A 235 -2.25 -12.04 -24.16
C LEU A 235 -1.33 -13.20 -23.81
#